data_AF-A0A5E6N7F1-F1
#
_entry.id   AF-A0A5E6N7F1-F1
#
_cell.length_a   1.000
_cell.length_b   1.000
_cell.length_c   1.000
_cell.angle_alpha   90.00
_cell.angle_beta   90.00
_cell.angle_gamma   90.00
#
_symmetry.space_group_name_H-M   'P 1'
#
loop_
_entity.id
_entity.type
_entity.pdbx_description
1 polymer ?
#
loop_
_entity_poly.entity_id
_entity_poly.type
_entity_poly.pdbx_seq_one_letter_code
_entity_poly.pdbx_strand_id
1 'polypeptide(L)' 'MSKLKIIDLFAGIGGIRLGFEKASKHNIECVFTSEWDKFL' A
#
# COMPACT_ATOMS: atom_id res chain seq x y z
N MET A 1 11.37 13.51 8.89
CA MET A 1 10.86 13.55 7.50
C MET A 1 9.43 13.05 7.51
N SER A 2 8.52 13.71 6.80
CA SER A 2 7.14 13.23 6.60
C SER A 2 7.13 12.14 5.53
N LYS A 3 6.54 10.98 5.83
CA LYS A 3 6.30 9.92 4.85
C LYS A 3 5.21 10.35 3.87
N LEU A 4 5.30 9.89 2.62
CA LEU A 4 4.24 10.08 1.63
C LEU A 4 3.07 9.15 1.97
N LYS A 5 1.89 9.72 2.19
CA LYS A 5 0.68 8.96 2.49
C LYS A 5 0.03 8.46 1.22
N ILE A 6 -0.37 7.20 1.23
CA ILE A 6 -1.05 6.56 0.11
C ILE A 6 -2.33 5.85 0.57
N ILE A 7 -3.23 5.65 -0.39
CA ILE A 7 -4.46 4.86 -0.27
C ILE A 7 -4.33 3.73 -1.30
N ASP A 8 -4.46 2.49 -0.85
CA ASP A 8 -4.36 1.29 -1.68
C ASP A 8 -5.75 0.75 -2.00
N LEU A 9 -6.21 0.96 -3.24
CA LEU A 9 -7.55 0.57 -3.69
C LEU A 9 -7.44 -0.65 -4.61
N PHE A 10 -8.33 -1.63 -4.45
CA PHE A 10 -8.28 -2.91 -5.16
C PHE A 10 -6.95 -3.63 -4.89
N ALA A 11 -6.61 -3.71 -3.60
CA ALA A 11 -5.29 -4.08 -3.15
C ALA A 11 -4.88 -5.51 -3.52
N GLY A 12 -5.85 -6.40 -3.73
CA GLY A 12 -5.64 -7.85 -3.80
C GLY A 12 -4.77 -8.30 -2.63
N ILE A 13 -3.74 -9.09 -2.92
CA ILE A 13 -2.75 -9.55 -1.92
C ILE A 13 -1.71 -8.47 -1.51
N GLY A 14 -1.85 -7.21 -1.96
CA GLY A 14 -1.01 -6.08 -1.56
C GLY A 14 0.33 -5.94 -2.31
N GLY A 15 0.45 -6.51 -3.51
CA GLY A 15 1.69 -6.49 -4.30
C GLY A 15 2.17 -5.09 -4.69
N ILE A 16 1.25 -4.20 -5.07
CA ILE A 16 1.57 -2.81 -5.44
C ILE A 16 2.11 -2.03 -4.25
N ARG A 17 1.44 -2.10 -3.09
CA ARG A 17 1.91 -1.50 -1.83
C ARG A 17 3.35 -1.93 -1.51
N LEU A 18 3.62 -3.23 -1.53
CA LEU A 18 4.96 -3.77 -1.26
C LEU A 18 6.00 -3.28 -2.28
N GLY A 19 5.60 -3.16 -3.55
CA GLY A 19 6.44 -2.58 -4.61
C GLY A 19 6.83 -1.13 -4.30
N PHE A 20 5.87 -0.29 -3.92
CA PHE A 20 6.13 1.10 -3.56
C PHE A 20 6.92 1.25 -2.26
N GLU A 21 6.69 0.40 -1.26
CA GLU A 21 7.49 0.40 -0.03
C GLU A 21 8.97 0.13 -0.34
N LYS A 22 9.26 -0.89 -1.16
CA LYS A 22 10.64 -1.23 -1.56
C LYS A 22 11.25 -0.14 -2.44
N ALA A 23 10.54 0.33 -3.46
CA ALA A 23 11.03 1.35 -4.40
C ALA A 23 11.31 2.69 -3.71
N SER A 24 10.48 3.07 -2.72
CA SER A 24 10.63 4.31 -1.96
C SER A 24 11.59 4.21 -0.77
N LYS A 25 12.24 3.06 -0.54
CA LYS A 25 13.06 2.80 0.67
C LYS A 25 12.27 3.03 1.97
N HIS A 26 11.04 2.51 2.02
CA HIS A 26 10.09 2.63 3.13
C HIS A 26 9.70 4.08 3.48
N ASN A 27 9.73 4.99 2.49
CA ASN A 27 9.33 6.40 2.64
C ASN A 27 7.83 6.65 2.36
N ILE A 28 7.03 5.59 2.28
CA ILE A 28 5.57 5.68 2.17
C ILE A 28 4.87 5.15 3.42
N GLU A 29 3.64 5.59 3.62
CA GLU A 29 2.73 5.14 4.67
C GLU A 29 1.36 4.86 4.03
N CYS A 30 0.93 3.60 4.02
CA CYS A 30 -0.42 3.25 3.58
C CYS A 30 -1.40 3.53 4.71
N VAL A 31 -2.28 4.52 4.53
CA VAL A 31 -3.23 4.96 5.56
C VAL A 31 -4.62 4.36 5.39
N PHE A 32 -4.88 3.71 4.25
CA PHE A 32 -6.12 3.01 3.98
C PHE A 32 -5.92 1.96 2.89
N THR A 33 -6.54 0.80 3.06
CA THR A 33 -6.57 -0.27 2.07
C THR A 33 -8.01 -0.73 1.87
N SER A 34 -8.44 -0.82 0.60
CA SER A 34 -9.74 -1.39 0.23
C SER A 34 -9.53 -2.64 -0.62
N GLU A 35 -10.11 -3.74 -0.16
CA GLU A 35 -10.25 -4.98 -0.92
C GLU A 35 -11.67 -5.51 -0.71
N TRP A 36 -12.28 -6.03 -1.78
CA TRP A 36 -13.64 -6.59 -1.73
C TRP A 36 -13.61 -8.08 -1.43
N ASP A 37 -12.59 -8.78 -1.91
CA ASP A 37 -12.41 -10.21 -1.69
C ASP A 37 -11.83 -10.44 -0.28
N LYS A 38 -12.66 -10.97 0.60
CA LYS A 38 -12.29 -11.26 1.99
C LYS A 38 -11.31 -12.43 2.13
N PHE A 39 -11.09 -13.18 1.04
CA PHE A 39 -10.19 -14.32 1.01
C PHE A 39 -8.80 -13.98 0.47
N LEU A 40 -8.57 -12.72 0.05
CA LEU A 40 -7.28 -12.19 -0.39
C LEU A 40 -6.53 -11.44 0.72
#